data_AF-A0A326GJ09-F1
#
_entry.id   AF-A0A326GJ09-F1
#
_cell.length_a   1.000
_cell.length_b   1.000
_cell.length_c   1.000
_cell.angle_alpha   90.00
_cell.angle_beta   90.00
_cell.angle_gamma   90.00
#
_symmetry.space_group_name_H-M   'P 1'
#
loop_
_entity.id
_entity.type
_entity.pdbx_description
1 polymer ?
#
loop_
_entity_poly.entity_id
_entity_poly.type
_entity_poly.pdbx_seq_one_letter_code
_entity_poly.pdbx_strand_id
1 'polypeptide(L)'
;MTKSHAKASTALTQAAPNRLMIANDCIEPLQYFRVRDRHPRGEGPWKGEPDKIGWVDQQTDRHCIILREPNGTLSGYAGVTPDHALFGFSADAVPSAMGIRVHGGLNYGRHCEANVPEMISVCHVLSADDRRRSNATRGHGGTSDMFEHVDLWWFGFSTDHPGDFIPSASAANRSDGIEVYRDLAYVYAEVVKLASQLSAIEDVGEAPGDLKIVLPVKRLTHSNEGSEGNEC
;
A
#
# COMPACT_ATOMS: atom_id res chain seq x y z
N MET A 1 15.95 -33.19 -5.77
CA MET A 1 16.15 -31.81 -5.26
C MET A 1 16.59 -30.93 -6.42
N THR A 2 15.65 -30.35 -7.15
CA THR A 2 15.94 -29.45 -8.29
C THR A 2 16.07 -28.02 -7.76
N LYS A 3 17.28 -27.47 -7.79
CA LYS A 3 17.54 -26.05 -7.50
C LYS A 3 16.95 -25.23 -8.65
N SER A 4 15.86 -24.51 -8.39
CA SER A 4 15.33 -23.53 -9.34
C SER A 4 16.22 -22.29 -9.28
N HIS A 5 17.05 -22.08 -10.30
CA HIS A 5 17.77 -20.83 -10.49
C HIS A 5 16.77 -19.78 -10.99
N ALA A 6 16.44 -18.81 -10.14
CA ALA A 6 15.71 -17.62 -10.57
C ALA A 6 16.51 -16.93 -11.68
N LYS A 7 15.98 -16.88 -12.90
CA LYS A 7 16.57 -16.11 -14.00
C LYS A 7 16.54 -14.64 -13.59
N ALA A 8 17.69 -13.97 -13.66
CA ALA A 8 17.79 -12.54 -13.44
C ALA A 8 16.87 -11.82 -14.44
N SER A 9 15.83 -11.14 -13.94
CA SER A 9 14.94 -10.36 -14.80
C SER A 9 15.70 -9.15 -15.31
N THR A 10 15.64 -8.92 -16.63
CA THR A 10 16.37 -7.81 -17.26
C THR A 10 15.51 -6.56 -17.20
N ALA A 11 15.83 -5.63 -16.28
CA ALA A 11 15.27 -4.28 -16.31
C ALA A 11 15.80 -3.53 -17.53
N LEU A 12 14.92 -2.82 -18.22
CA LEU A 12 15.36 -1.72 -19.07
C LEU A 12 15.28 -0.46 -18.21
N THR A 13 16.43 0.07 -17.80
CA THR A 13 16.51 1.31 -17.03
C THR A 13 16.24 2.49 -17.96
N GLN A 14 14.97 2.83 -18.14
CA GLN A 14 14.61 4.15 -18.63
C GLN A 14 14.70 5.11 -17.44
N ALA A 15 15.36 6.26 -17.61
CA ALA A 15 15.40 7.28 -16.56
C ALA A 15 13.96 7.63 -16.16
N ALA A 16 13.65 7.55 -14.87
CA ALA A 16 12.34 7.90 -14.36
C ALA A 16 12.00 9.35 -14.76
N PRO A 17 10.78 9.62 -15.24
CA PRO A 17 10.38 10.99 -15.52
C PRO A 17 10.28 11.77 -14.20
N ASN A 18 10.74 13.03 -14.17
CA ASN A 18 10.63 13.87 -12.96
C ASN A 18 9.16 14.07 -12.53
N ARG A 19 8.23 14.00 -13.50
CA ARG A 19 6.79 14.10 -13.30
C ARG A 19 6.08 13.12 -14.21
N LEU A 20 5.07 12.45 -13.68
CA LEU A 20 4.24 11.50 -14.42
C LEU A 20 2.78 11.89 -14.26
N MET A 21 2.10 12.08 -15.39
CA MET A 21 0.65 12.26 -15.41
C MET A 21 -0.02 10.89 -15.36
N ILE A 22 -0.86 10.67 -14.37
CA ILE A 22 -1.72 9.48 -14.27
C ILE A 22 -3.14 9.96 -14.02
N ALA A 23 -4.09 9.54 -14.86
CA ALA A 23 -5.42 10.12 -14.91
C ALA A 23 -5.35 11.66 -15.04
N ASN A 24 -5.83 12.39 -14.02
CA ASN A 24 -5.79 13.86 -13.97
C ASN A 24 -4.75 14.40 -12.97
N ASP A 25 -3.96 13.53 -12.35
CA ASP A 25 -3.01 13.89 -11.31
C ASP A 25 -1.58 13.85 -11.82
N CYS A 26 -0.74 14.72 -11.26
CA CYS A 26 0.69 14.79 -11.54
C CYS A 26 1.45 14.30 -10.33
N ILE A 27 2.10 13.14 -10.44
CA ILE A 27 2.93 12.58 -9.38
C ILE A 27 4.43 12.76 -9.68
N GLU A 28 5.23 12.79 -8.63
CA GLU A 28 6.70 12.73 -8.71
C GLU A 28 7.13 11.30 -8.35
N PRO A 29 7.43 10.44 -9.35
CA PRO A 29 7.73 9.05 -9.08
C PRO A 29 9.11 8.90 -8.43
N LEU A 30 9.14 8.19 -7.30
CA LEU A 30 10.36 7.76 -6.63
C LEU A 30 10.94 6.48 -7.24
N GLN A 31 10.06 5.62 -7.75
CA GLN A 31 10.39 4.39 -8.47
C GLN A 31 9.67 4.39 -9.81
N TYR A 32 10.35 3.96 -10.87
CA TYR A 32 9.77 3.80 -12.20
C TYR A 32 10.52 2.71 -12.97
N PHE A 33 9.85 1.60 -13.27
CA PHE A 33 10.47 0.46 -13.95
C PHE A 33 9.63 -0.05 -15.12
N ARG A 34 10.35 -0.50 -16.15
CA ARG A 34 9.82 -1.38 -17.20
C ARG A 34 10.58 -2.71 -17.17
N VAL A 35 9.84 -3.78 -16.92
CA VAL A 35 10.30 -5.14 -16.72
C VAL A 35 9.80 -6.00 -17.87
N ARG A 36 10.68 -6.28 -18.83
CA ARG A 36 10.34 -7.05 -20.04
C ARG A 36 9.65 -8.38 -19.76
N ASP A 37 10.02 -9.04 -18.67
CA ASP A 37 9.49 -10.37 -18.33
C ASP A 37 8.12 -10.31 -17.63
N ARG A 38 7.70 -9.14 -17.13
CA ARG A 38 6.36 -8.88 -16.56
C ARG A 38 5.44 -8.19 -17.57
N HIS A 39 6.00 -7.38 -18.46
CA HIS A 39 5.24 -6.58 -19.40
C HIS A 39 4.48 -7.47 -20.40
N PRO A 40 3.16 -7.28 -20.59
CA PRO A 40 2.39 -8.15 -21.46
C PRO A 40 2.78 -7.94 -22.92
N ARG A 41 2.76 -9.03 -23.69
CA ARG A 41 3.06 -9.00 -25.14
C ARG A 41 1.80 -8.72 -25.94
N GLY A 42 1.96 -8.11 -27.11
CA GLY A 42 0.86 -7.82 -28.02
C GLY A 42 0.21 -6.46 -27.78
N GLU A 43 -0.84 -6.19 -28.55
CA GLU A 43 -1.58 -4.93 -28.47
C GLU A 43 -2.55 -4.94 -27.29
N GLY A 44 -2.64 -3.79 -26.61
CA GLY A 44 -3.54 -3.57 -25.49
C GLY A 44 -3.21 -2.26 -24.76
N PRO A 45 -4.05 -1.85 -23.78
CA PRO A 45 -3.84 -0.61 -23.03
C PRO A 45 -2.48 -0.54 -22.32
N TRP A 46 -1.93 -1.70 -21.93
CA TRP A 46 -0.65 -1.83 -21.21
C TRP A 46 0.59 -1.36 -21.97
N LYS A 47 0.54 -1.20 -23.30
CA LYS A 47 1.73 -0.92 -24.15
C LYS A 47 2.53 0.32 -23.72
N GLY A 48 1.86 1.33 -23.18
CA GLY A 48 2.49 2.56 -22.70
C GLY A 48 2.79 2.56 -21.20
N GLU A 49 2.25 1.61 -20.45
CA GLU A 49 2.29 1.60 -18.99
C GLU A 49 3.67 1.14 -18.48
N PRO A 50 4.10 1.65 -17.32
CA PRO A 50 5.20 1.06 -16.58
C PRO A 50 4.77 -0.26 -15.93
N ASP A 51 5.77 -1.00 -15.43
CA ASP A 51 5.59 -2.25 -14.71
C ASP A 51 5.77 -2.09 -13.20
N LYS A 52 6.38 -0.99 -12.76
CA LYS A 52 6.34 -0.55 -11.37
C LYS A 52 6.42 0.97 -11.30
N ILE A 53 5.58 1.57 -10.46
CA ILE A 53 5.72 2.96 -10.02
C ILE A 53 5.60 3.00 -8.51
N GLY A 54 6.46 3.76 -7.85
CA GLY A 54 6.35 4.08 -6.44
C GLY A 54 6.40 5.59 -6.23
N TRP A 55 5.58 6.13 -5.33
CA TRP A 55 5.50 7.56 -5.00
C TRP A 55 5.04 7.75 -3.55
N VAL A 56 5.05 9.00 -3.08
CA VAL A 56 4.39 9.40 -1.83
C VAL A 56 3.13 10.17 -2.21
N ASP A 57 1.97 9.70 -1.73
CA ASP A 57 0.71 10.41 -1.91
C ASP A 57 0.73 11.73 -1.15
N GLN A 58 0.53 12.85 -1.85
CA GLN A 58 0.68 14.18 -1.27
C GLN A 58 -0.44 14.54 -0.29
N GLN A 59 -1.58 13.86 -0.35
CA GLN A 59 -2.72 14.16 0.54
C GLN A 59 -2.57 13.45 1.88
N THR A 60 -2.03 12.23 1.88
CA THR A 60 -1.93 11.40 3.09
C THR A 60 -0.50 11.16 3.57
N ASP A 61 0.51 11.67 2.86
CA ASP A 61 1.93 11.38 3.07
C ASP A 61 2.26 9.88 3.06
N ARG A 62 1.43 9.06 2.41
CA ARG A 62 1.61 7.60 2.40
C ARG A 62 2.38 7.15 1.18
N HIS A 63 3.33 6.26 1.44
CA HIS A 63 4.06 5.53 0.41
C HIS A 63 3.10 4.63 -0.38
N CYS A 64 3.09 4.78 -1.71
CA CYS A 64 2.16 4.12 -2.62
C CYS A 64 2.91 3.43 -3.76
N ILE A 65 2.42 2.27 -4.19
CA ILE A 65 3.03 1.48 -5.27
C ILE A 65 1.96 0.91 -6.19
N ILE A 66 2.25 0.93 -7.50
CA ILE A 66 1.60 0.11 -8.52
C ILE A 66 2.65 -0.86 -9.05
N LEU A 67 2.31 -2.14 -9.13
CA LEU A 67 3.22 -3.20 -9.58
C LEU A 67 2.52 -4.13 -10.58
N ARG A 68 3.23 -4.51 -11.64
CA ARG A 68 2.76 -5.49 -12.60
C ARG A 68 3.06 -6.91 -12.14
N GLU A 69 2.01 -7.71 -12.07
CA GLU A 69 2.06 -9.10 -11.66
C GLU A 69 2.56 -10.03 -12.77
N PRO A 70 2.97 -11.28 -12.44
CA PRO A 70 3.42 -12.24 -13.43
C PRO A 70 2.39 -12.57 -14.53
N ASN A 71 1.10 -12.38 -14.24
CA ASN A 71 0.00 -12.59 -15.19
C ASN A 71 -0.29 -11.35 -16.07
N GLY A 72 0.45 -10.26 -15.88
CA GLY A 72 0.35 -9.02 -16.64
C GLY A 72 -0.65 -7.99 -16.11
N THR A 73 -1.44 -8.31 -15.08
CA THR A 73 -2.34 -7.34 -14.41
C THR A 73 -1.55 -6.37 -13.54
N LEU A 74 -2.16 -5.24 -13.17
CA LEU A 74 -1.58 -4.27 -12.25
C LEU A 74 -2.19 -4.44 -10.85
N SER A 75 -1.37 -4.49 -9.82
CA SER A 75 -1.78 -4.48 -8.42
C SER A 75 -1.42 -3.15 -7.77
N GLY A 76 -2.16 -2.79 -6.72
CA GLY A 76 -1.99 -1.54 -6.00
C GLY A 76 -1.69 -1.74 -4.52
N TYR A 77 -0.82 -0.91 -3.95
CA TYR A 77 -0.36 -1.01 -2.58
C TYR A 77 -0.18 0.36 -1.91
N ALA A 78 -0.43 0.41 -0.61
CA ALA A 78 -0.12 1.55 0.25
C ALA A 78 0.54 1.08 1.56
N GLY A 79 1.56 1.80 2.00
CA GLY A 79 2.34 1.51 3.20
C GLY A 79 1.84 2.25 4.43
N VAL A 80 1.95 1.61 5.58
CA VAL A 80 1.73 2.20 6.90
C VAL A 80 2.99 2.04 7.77
N THR A 81 3.22 2.99 8.68
CA THR A 81 4.36 2.99 9.59
C THR A 81 4.09 2.13 10.82
N PRO A 82 5.10 1.82 11.66
CA PRO A 82 4.93 1.04 12.89
C PRO A 82 3.92 1.60 13.89
N ASP A 83 3.68 2.92 13.85
CA ASP A 83 2.72 3.60 14.73
C ASP A 83 1.26 3.44 14.28
N HIS A 84 1.01 2.96 13.06
CA HIS A 84 -0.34 2.76 12.53
C HIS A 84 -1.06 1.59 13.22
N ALA A 85 -2.34 1.76 13.58
CA ALA A 85 -3.12 0.74 14.31
C ALA A 85 -3.19 -0.65 13.63
N LEU A 86 -3.18 -0.67 12.29
CA LEU A 86 -3.15 -1.88 11.46
C LEU A 86 -1.74 -2.41 11.13
N PHE A 87 -0.67 -1.82 11.66
CA PHE A 87 0.67 -2.33 11.41
C PHE A 87 0.80 -3.79 11.87
N GLY A 88 1.36 -4.65 11.01
CA GLY A 88 1.55 -6.08 11.30
C GLY A 88 0.34 -6.98 11.03
N PHE A 89 -0.81 -6.42 10.67
CA PHE A 89 -2.00 -7.22 10.33
C PHE A 89 -1.91 -7.75 8.89
N SER A 90 -2.15 -9.05 8.72
CA SER A 90 -2.41 -9.61 7.39
C SER A 90 -3.75 -9.08 6.86
N ALA A 91 -3.93 -9.08 5.54
CA ALA A 91 -5.13 -8.55 4.89
C ALA A 91 -6.45 -9.17 5.42
N ASP A 92 -6.45 -10.48 5.66
CA ASP A 92 -7.59 -11.23 6.18
C ASP A 92 -7.86 -11.01 7.68
N ALA A 93 -6.88 -10.48 8.41
CA ALA A 93 -7.01 -10.13 9.82
C ALA A 93 -7.58 -8.71 10.04
N VAL A 94 -7.67 -7.89 8.99
CA VAL A 94 -8.26 -6.55 9.08
C VAL A 94 -9.79 -6.68 9.20
N PRO A 95 -10.41 -6.25 10.31
CA PRO A 95 -11.84 -6.39 10.50
C PRO A 95 -12.62 -5.60 9.44
N SER A 96 -13.66 -6.19 8.86
CA SER A 96 -14.51 -5.49 7.87
C SER A 96 -15.17 -4.22 8.42
N ALA A 97 -15.31 -4.12 9.74
CA ALA A 97 -15.78 -2.92 10.44
C ALA A 97 -14.86 -1.70 10.24
N MET A 98 -13.60 -1.89 9.88
CA MET A 98 -12.68 -0.80 9.53
C MET A 98 -13.04 -0.13 8.19
N GLY A 99 -13.98 -0.69 7.43
CA GLY A 99 -14.57 -0.02 6.27
C GLY A 99 -13.67 0.11 5.04
N ILE A 100 -12.51 -0.56 5.01
CA ILE A 100 -11.60 -0.53 3.85
C ILE A 100 -12.29 -1.18 2.65
N ARG A 101 -12.42 -0.43 1.55
CA ARG A 101 -13.08 -0.85 0.30
C ARG A 101 -12.24 -0.42 -0.89
N VAL A 102 -11.53 -1.39 -1.46
CA VAL A 102 -10.77 -1.31 -2.71
C VAL A 102 -11.24 -2.40 -3.68
N HIS A 103 -10.75 -2.39 -4.91
CA HIS A 103 -11.08 -3.36 -5.94
C HIS A 103 -10.84 -4.79 -5.46
N GLY A 104 -11.90 -5.60 -5.39
CA GLY A 104 -11.83 -6.98 -4.87
C GLY A 104 -11.58 -7.11 -3.36
N GLY A 105 -11.26 -6.02 -2.66
CA GLY A 105 -10.89 -6.00 -1.24
C GLY A 105 -9.38 -6.15 -1.01
N LEU A 106 -8.97 -6.07 0.25
CA LEU A 106 -7.57 -6.30 0.63
C LEU A 106 -7.23 -7.78 0.46
N ASN A 107 -6.10 -8.06 -0.21
CA ASN A 107 -5.55 -9.41 -0.33
C ASN A 107 -4.04 -9.47 -0.07
N TYR A 108 -3.41 -8.32 0.22
CA TYR A 108 -2.01 -8.20 0.59
C TYR A 108 -1.87 -7.42 1.90
N GLY A 109 -1.00 -7.90 2.80
CA GLY A 109 -0.74 -7.33 4.13
C GLY A 109 0.56 -7.90 4.68
N ARG A 110 1.71 -7.30 4.33
CA ARG A 110 3.05 -7.84 4.64
C ARG A 110 4.13 -6.75 4.76
N HIS A 111 5.25 -7.10 5.38
CA HIS A 111 6.49 -6.30 5.38
C HIS A 111 7.22 -6.38 4.03
N CYS A 112 8.24 -5.54 3.84
CA CYS A 112 9.13 -5.55 2.68
C CYS A 112 9.81 -6.91 2.45
N GLU A 113 9.94 -7.34 1.19
CA GLU A 113 10.52 -8.64 0.85
C GLU A 113 12.06 -8.59 0.86
N ALA A 114 12.69 -9.52 1.58
CA ALA A 114 14.15 -9.63 1.62
C ALA A 114 14.70 -10.35 0.38
N ASN A 115 15.77 -9.83 -0.21
CA ASN A 115 16.52 -10.46 -1.30
C ASN A 115 15.73 -10.65 -2.62
N VAL A 116 14.73 -9.82 -2.87
CA VAL A 116 13.98 -9.78 -4.14
C VAL A 116 14.31 -8.47 -4.88
N PRO A 117 14.54 -8.49 -6.21
CA PRO A 117 14.82 -7.26 -6.96
C PRO A 117 13.68 -6.24 -6.85
N GLU A 118 14.02 -4.99 -6.57
CA GLU A 118 13.09 -3.86 -6.39
C GLU A 118 12.03 -3.76 -7.48
N MET A 119 12.45 -3.93 -8.73
CA MET A 119 11.63 -3.84 -9.94
C MET A 119 10.44 -4.80 -9.98
N ILE A 120 10.42 -5.87 -9.16
CA ILE A 120 9.38 -6.92 -9.17
C ILE A 120 8.78 -7.25 -7.79
N SER A 121 9.22 -6.60 -6.73
CA SER A 121 8.64 -6.71 -5.38
C SER A 121 7.85 -5.45 -5.04
N VAL A 122 6.92 -5.55 -4.09
CA VAL A 122 6.20 -4.37 -3.56
C VAL A 122 7.22 -3.44 -2.91
N CYS A 123 7.81 -3.89 -1.80
CA CYS A 123 8.96 -3.26 -1.18
C CYS A 123 10.06 -4.29 -1.03
N HIS A 124 11.32 -3.84 -0.99
CA HIS A 124 12.46 -4.72 -0.81
C HIS A 124 13.40 -4.18 0.24
N VAL A 125 14.14 -5.11 0.88
CA VAL A 125 15.30 -4.77 1.68
C VAL A 125 16.51 -5.42 1.01
N LEU A 126 17.49 -4.61 0.61
CA LEU A 126 18.75 -5.12 0.08
C LEU A 126 19.41 -6.04 1.11
N SER A 127 19.97 -7.16 0.63
CA SER A 127 20.78 -8.04 1.47
C SER A 127 21.97 -7.28 2.06
N ALA A 128 22.53 -7.73 3.20
CA ALA A 128 23.71 -7.08 3.78
C ALA A 128 24.90 -7.01 2.79
N ASP A 129 25.02 -7.99 1.90
CA ASP A 129 26.05 -8.04 0.87
C ASP A 129 25.73 -7.12 -0.32
N ASP A 130 24.46 -6.95 -0.67
CA ASP A 130 24.01 -6.01 -1.71
C ASP A 130 24.09 -4.57 -1.22
N ARG A 131 23.81 -4.30 0.05
CA ARG A 131 24.05 -3.00 0.71
C ARG A 131 25.51 -2.59 0.67
N ARG A 132 26.43 -3.54 0.85
CA ARG A 132 27.89 -3.28 0.73
C ARG A 132 28.28 -2.95 -0.72
N ARG A 133 27.68 -3.64 -1.70
CA ARG A 133 27.93 -3.41 -3.14
C ARG A 133 27.29 -2.13 -3.68
N SER A 134 26.06 -1.80 -3.26
CA SER A 134 25.37 -0.57 -3.66
C SER A 134 26.09 0.66 -3.13
N ASN A 135 26.58 0.63 -1.88
CA ASN A 135 27.43 1.68 -1.31
C ASN A 135 28.73 1.89 -2.10
N ALA A 136 29.32 0.85 -2.69
CA ALA A 136 30.49 0.97 -3.56
C ALA A 136 30.18 1.57 -4.94
N THR A 137 28.91 1.56 -5.36
CA THR A 137 28.46 2.00 -6.70
C THR A 137 27.74 3.36 -6.68
N ARG A 138 27.66 4.04 -5.52
CA ARG A 138 27.07 5.39 -5.31
C ARG A 138 27.69 6.52 -6.18
N GLY A 139 28.63 6.20 -7.08
CA GLY A 139 29.17 7.12 -8.08
C GLY A 139 28.47 7.14 -9.45
N HIS A 140 27.53 6.22 -9.75
CA HIS A 140 26.90 6.15 -11.07
C HIS A 140 25.36 5.94 -11.02
N GLY A 141 24.62 7.05 -11.05
CA GLY A 141 23.33 7.19 -11.77
C GLY A 141 22.14 6.29 -11.44
N GLY A 142 22.14 5.55 -10.32
CA GLY A 142 20.96 4.80 -9.86
C GLY A 142 19.96 5.72 -9.16
N THR A 143 18.65 5.47 -9.34
CA THR A 143 17.59 6.10 -8.54
C THR A 143 17.84 5.77 -7.07
N SER A 144 17.87 6.78 -6.20
CA SER A 144 18.04 6.56 -4.76
C SER A 144 16.89 5.69 -4.26
N ASP A 145 17.22 4.55 -3.63
CA ASP A 145 16.27 3.72 -2.90
C ASP A 145 15.78 4.50 -1.67
N MET A 146 14.79 5.37 -1.86
CA MET A 146 14.30 6.28 -0.83
C MET A 146 13.44 5.57 0.23
N PHE A 147 13.07 4.31 0.02
CA PHE A 147 12.28 3.53 0.97
C PHE A 147 13.16 2.70 1.94
N GLU A 148 14.49 2.69 1.75
CA GLU A 148 15.43 1.81 2.46
C GLU A 148 15.56 2.07 3.99
N HIS A 149 14.84 3.05 4.53
CA HIS A 149 14.94 3.51 5.92
C HIS A 149 13.63 3.53 6.71
N VAL A 150 12.50 3.13 6.12
CA VAL A 150 11.20 3.14 6.80
C VAL A 150 10.66 1.72 6.89
N ASP A 151 10.46 1.21 8.10
CA ASP A 151 9.83 -0.09 8.36
C ASP A 151 8.33 -0.01 8.01
N LEU A 152 8.01 -0.14 6.73
CA LEU A 152 6.65 -0.06 6.23
C LEU A 152 5.97 -1.43 6.22
N TRP A 153 4.71 -1.45 6.66
CA TRP A 153 3.79 -2.56 6.42
C TRP A 153 2.87 -2.21 5.27
N TRP A 154 2.84 -3.05 4.24
CA TRP A 154 2.12 -2.78 2.99
C TRP A 154 0.79 -3.51 2.95
N PHE A 155 -0.27 -2.77 2.66
CA PHE A 155 -1.58 -3.30 2.31
C PHE A 155 -1.82 -3.15 0.81
N GLY A 156 -2.57 -4.07 0.21
CA GLY A 156 -2.84 -3.99 -1.22
C GLY A 156 -3.95 -4.91 -1.72
N PHE A 157 -4.20 -4.77 -3.02
CA PHE A 157 -5.21 -5.48 -3.79
C PHE A 157 -4.64 -5.84 -5.18
N SER A 158 -5.17 -6.91 -5.78
CA SER A 158 -4.85 -7.33 -7.15
C SER A 158 -6.00 -7.02 -8.11
N THR A 159 -5.74 -7.04 -9.42
CA THR A 159 -6.77 -6.86 -10.47
C THR A 159 -6.94 -8.11 -11.34
N ASP A 160 -6.94 -9.27 -10.69
CA ASP A 160 -7.16 -10.58 -11.28
C ASP A 160 -8.39 -11.29 -10.68
N HIS A 161 -9.46 -10.53 -10.46
CA HIS A 161 -10.73 -11.01 -9.93
C HIS A 161 -11.73 -11.38 -11.05
N PRO A 162 -12.82 -12.09 -10.73
CA PRO A 162 -13.89 -12.33 -11.71
C PRO A 162 -14.37 -11.03 -12.36
N GLY A 163 -14.31 -10.98 -13.70
CA GLY A 163 -14.66 -9.80 -14.50
C GLY A 163 -13.46 -8.92 -14.90
N ASP A 164 -12.27 -9.18 -14.37
CA ASP A 164 -11.04 -8.51 -14.81
C ASP A 164 -10.42 -9.23 -16.02
N PHE A 165 -9.90 -8.45 -16.97
CA PHE A 165 -9.15 -8.98 -18.10
C PHE A 165 -7.69 -9.23 -17.69
N ILE A 166 -7.25 -10.47 -17.82
CA ILE A 166 -5.88 -10.89 -17.50
C ILE A 166 -5.06 -11.02 -18.80
N PRO A 167 -4.04 -10.17 -19.04
CA PRO A 167 -3.31 -10.15 -20.30
C PRO A 167 -2.64 -11.48 -20.68
N SER A 168 -2.13 -12.24 -19.70
CA SER A 168 -1.49 -13.54 -19.95
C SER A 168 -2.45 -14.73 -19.97
N ALA A 169 -3.75 -14.54 -19.72
CA ALA A 169 -4.70 -15.64 -19.72
C ALA A 169 -4.86 -16.19 -21.15
N SER A 170 -4.81 -17.52 -21.28
CA SER A 170 -5.11 -18.19 -22.54
C SER A 170 -6.54 -17.85 -22.97
N ALA A 171 -6.75 -17.57 -24.26
CA ALA A 171 -8.07 -17.27 -24.81
C ALA A 171 -9.12 -18.37 -24.52
N ALA A 172 -8.67 -19.59 -24.20
CA ALA A 172 -9.51 -20.73 -23.86
C ALA A 172 -10.12 -20.68 -22.44
N ASN A 173 -9.61 -19.83 -21.55
CA ASN A 173 -10.10 -19.68 -20.16
C ASN A 173 -10.87 -18.37 -19.95
N ARG A 174 -11.21 -17.63 -21.01
CA ARG A 174 -11.96 -16.38 -20.90
C ARG A 174 -13.42 -16.68 -20.60
N SER A 175 -13.97 -15.95 -19.65
CA SER A 175 -15.39 -16.01 -19.28
C SER A 175 -16.28 -15.59 -20.45
N ASP A 176 -17.52 -16.09 -20.51
CA ASP A 176 -18.54 -15.67 -21.51
C ASP A 176 -18.99 -14.19 -21.35
N GLY A 177 -18.46 -13.48 -20.34
CA GLY A 177 -18.75 -12.06 -20.08
C GLY A 177 -17.72 -11.08 -20.66
N ILE A 178 -18.03 -9.77 -20.58
CA ILE A 178 -17.09 -8.69 -20.95
C ILE A 178 -16.09 -8.51 -19.81
N GLU A 179 -14.90 -9.06 -19.99
CA GLU A 179 -13.75 -8.81 -19.10
C GLU A 179 -13.19 -7.39 -19.33
N VAL A 180 -12.81 -6.70 -18.25
CA VAL A 180 -12.29 -5.32 -18.31
C VAL A 180 -10.86 -5.27 -17.79
N TYR A 181 -9.94 -4.72 -18.59
CA TYR A 181 -8.58 -4.48 -18.12
C TYR A 181 -8.56 -3.29 -17.17
N ARG A 182 -7.96 -3.48 -15.98
CA ARG A 182 -7.74 -2.42 -15.01
C ARG A 182 -6.42 -1.72 -15.34
N ASP A 183 -6.54 -0.64 -16.07
CA ASP A 183 -5.40 0.16 -16.53
C ASP A 183 -4.73 0.94 -15.38
N LEU A 184 -3.62 1.59 -15.71
CA LEU A 184 -2.84 2.38 -14.76
C LEU A 184 -3.68 3.44 -14.04
N ALA A 185 -4.59 4.12 -14.74
CA ALA A 185 -5.42 5.19 -14.16
C ALA A 185 -6.42 4.64 -13.14
N TYR A 186 -7.05 3.50 -13.44
CA TYR A 186 -7.94 2.82 -12.53
C TYR A 186 -7.21 2.37 -11.26
N VAL A 187 -6.08 1.67 -11.41
CA VAL A 187 -5.32 1.17 -10.26
C VAL A 187 -4.78 2.31 -9.41
N TYR A 188 -4.32 3.40 -10.03
CA TYR A 188 -3.92 4.61 -9.31
C TYR A 188 -5.05 5.17 -8.42
N ALA A 189 -6.26 5.33 -8.97
CA ALA A 189 -7.40 5.83 -8.19
C ALA A 189 -7.74 4.92 -7.00
N GLU A 190 -7.64 3.60 -7.18
CA GLU A 190 -7.85 2.62 -6.11
C GLU A 190 -6.75 2.66 -5.05
N VAL A 191 -5.49 2.93 -5.43
CA VAL A 191 -4.36 3.11 -4.49
C VAL A 191 -4.51 4.39 -3.68
N VAL A 192 -4.85 5.52 -4.31
CA VAL A 192 -5.11 6.79 -3.60
C VAL A 192 -6.27 6.63 -2.62
N LYS A 193 -7.34 5.94 -3.04
CA LYS A 193 -8.46 5.60 -2.16
C LYS A 193 -8.02 4.74 -0.97
N LEU A 194 -7.16 3.74 -1.20
CA LEU A 194 -6.61 2.91 -0.12
C LEU A 194 -5.80 3.75 0.87
N ALA A 195 -4.90 4.61 0.37
CA ALA A 195 -4.08 5.48 1.18
C ALA A 195 -4.94 6.41 2.06
N SER A 196 -5.98 7.01 1.49
CA SER A 196 -6.95 7.85 2.20
C SER A 196 -7.68 7.08 3.32
N GLN A 197 -8.15 5.86 3.03
CA GLN A 197 -8.83 5.02 4.04
C GLN A 197 -7.89 4.61 5.18
N LEU A 198 -6.64 4.28 4.87
CA LEU A 198 -5.64 4.00 5.90
C LEU A 198 -5.32 5.27 6.71
N SER A 199 -5.23 6.44 6.09
CA SER A 199 -5.02 7.73 6.79
C SER A 199 -6.12 8.00 7.82
N ALA A 200 -7.38 7.83 7.42
CA ALA A 200 -8.52 8.07 8.31
C ALA A 200 -8.58 7.13 9.53
N ILE A 201 -7.91 5.97 9.49
CA ILE A 201 -7.84 5.05 10.63
C ILE A 201 -6.87 5.57 11.70
N GLU A 202 -5.78 6.26 11.31
CA GLU A 202 -4.86 6.91 12.26
C GLU A 202 -5.55 8.06 12.99
N ASP A 203 -6.34 8.88 12.28
CA ASP A 203 -7.06 10.02 12.86
C ASP A 203 -8.09 9.62 13.93
N VAL A 204 -8.61 8.39 13.88
CA VAL A 204 -9.53 7.86 14.89
C VAL A 204 -8.79 7.41 16.16
N GLY A 205 -7.48 7.17 16.07
CA GLY A 205 -6.59 6.89 17.21
C GLY A 205 -6.22 8.16 18.01
N GLU A 206 -6.23 9.32 17.35
CA GLU A 206 -6.14 10.63 18.00
C GLU A 206 -7.54 11.16 18.34
N ALA A 207 -8.23 10.50 19.26
CA ALA A 207 -9.38 11.14 19.89
C ALA A 207 -8.93 12.49 20.51
N PRO A 208 -9.70 13.59 20.35
CA PRO A 208 -9.35 14.86 20.96
C PRO A 208 -9.12 14.66 22.46
N GLY A 209 -7.92 15.00 22.92
CA GLY A 209 -7.66 15.16 24.34
C GLY A 209 -8.73 16.06 24.95
N ASP A 210 -9.25 15.63 26.10
CA ASP A 210 -10.23 16.33 26.94
C ASP A 210 -11.69 16.39 26.46
N LEU A 211 -12.35 15.23 26.37
CA LEU A 211 -13.73 15.15 26.86
C LEU A 211 -13.71 15.07 28.39
N LYS A 212 -13.64 16.23 29.04
CA LYS A 212 -13.99 16.36 30.46
C LYS A 212 -15.46 16.01 30.61
N ILE A 213 -15.75 14.74 30.89
CA ILE A 213 -17.05 14.33 31.40
C ILE A 213 -17.15 14.89 32.82
N VAL A 214 -17.68 16.10 32.95
CA VAL A 214 -18.17 16.61 34.24
C VAL A 214 -19.45 15.84 34.54
N LEU A 215 -19.30 14.66 35.14
CA LEU A 215 -20.44 13.99 35.78
C LEU A 215 -20.91 14.89 36.93
N PRO A 216 -22.19 15.31 36.97
CA PRO A 216 -22.70 15.99 38.15
C PRO A 216 -22.75 14.97 39.29
N VAL A 217 -21.73 15.00 40.14
CA VAL A 217 -21.75 14.30 41.43
C VAL A 217 -22.79 15.02 42.29
N LYS A 218 -24.05 14.55 42.24
CA LYS A 218 -25.01 14.80 43.32
C LYS A 218 -24.48 14.10 44.55
N ARG A 219 -23.77 14.87 45.39
CA ARG A 219 -23.34 14.47 46.72
C ARG A 219 -24.61 14.23 47.55
N LEU A 220 -25.01 12.97 47.72
CA LEU A 220 -25.98 12.58 48.73
C LEU A 220 -25.25 12.68 50.08
N THR A 221 -25.36 13.83 50.74
CA THR A 221 -25.02 13.95 52.15
C THR A 221 -26.17 13.38 52.95
N HIS A 222 -25.88 12.33 53.73
CA HIS A 222 -26.74 11.80 54.77
C HIS A 222 -27.03 12.89 55.81
N SER A 223 -28.29 13.28 55.93
CA SER A 223 -28.79 14.02 57.10
C SER A 223 -29.23 12.99 58.14
N ASN A 224 -28.39 12.77 59.15
CA ASN A 224 -28.77 12.11 60.39
C ASN A 224 -28.77 13.20 61.47
N GLU A 225 -29.95 13.78 61.75
CA GLU A 225 -30.16 14.68 62.89
C GLU A 225 -31.22 14.06 63.80
N GLY A 226 -30.74 13.31 64.81
CA GLY A 226 -31.36 13.28 66.14
C GLY A 226 -30.70 14.40 66.95
N SER A 227 -31.44 15.30 67.60
CA SER A 227 -32.14 15.12 68.88
C SER A 227 -31.34 15.80 70.00
N GLU A 228 -32.04 16.66 70.77
CA GLU A 228 -31.69 17.26 72.08
C GLU A 228 -30.64 18.40 72.05
N GLY A 229 -30.76 19.52 72.76
CA GLY A 229 -31.70 20.09 73.73
C GLY A 229 -31.06 21.42 74.20
N ASN A 230 -31.81 22.53 74.25
CA ASN A 230 -32.21 23.27 75.45
C ASN A 230 -31.23 24.34 75.99
N GLU A 231 -31.82 25.46 76.45
CA GLU A 231 -31.30 26.57 77.29
C GLU A 231 -30.36 27.60 76.61
N CYS A 232 -30.57 28.92 76.65
CA CYS A 232 -31.46 29.84 77.39
C CYS A 232 -31.96 30.98 76.48
#